data_AF-A0A2V2UNI7-F1
#
_entry.id   AF-A0A2V2UNI7-F1
#
_cell.length_a   1.000
_cell.length_b   1.000
_cell.length_c   1.000
_cell.angle_alpha   90.00
_cell.angle_beta   90.00
_cell.angle_gamma   90.00
#
_symmetry.space_group_name_H-M   'P 1'
#
loop_
_entity.id
_entity.type
_entity.pdbx_description
1 polymer ?
#
loop_
_entity_poly.entity_id
_entity_poly.type
_entity_poly.pdbx_seq_one_letter_code
_entity_poly.pdbx_strand_id
1 'polypeptide(L)'
;MLKIENFIRILSAMYMTQDNETRRVATMEVLKAEDQMNSDEMLQIGMGLLRVSDHGAAVQAYGAVLLRHAVASGCLAAEKVPCGDIMMWYLNEPSLGRLLCGDLVDLITECMIYEWPERYTHLMEELCPTQAQLSKQPRKLRLLCALVVRFMDPHFGNVPVSRMKKLKSTLSSYSRVILAEVIQALFDLYTAAGGEGAISLPKMLLSSL
;
A
#
# COMPACT_ATOMS: atom_id res chain seq x y z
N MET A 1 -27.40 -4.11 9.59
CA MET A 1 -26.60 -3.49 8.52
C MET A 1 -26.26 -2.08 8.91
N LEU A 2 -24.99 -1.82 9.22
CA LEU A 2 -24.52 -0.47 9.53
C LEU A 2 -24.51 0.36 8.24
N LYS A 3 -25.15 1.53 8.25
CA LYS A 3 -25.10 2.45 7.12
C LYS A 3 -23.78 3.22 7.11
N ILE A 4 -23.22 3.43 5.92
CA ILE A 4 -21.97 4.18 5.73
C ILE A 4 -22.02 5.58 6.37
N GLU A 5 -23.17 6.28 6.31
CA GLU A 5 -23.29 7.63 6.89
C GLU A 5 -23.11 7.60 8.42
N ASN A 6 -23.60 6.55 9.09
CA ASN A 6 -23.40 6.40 10.52
C ASN A 6 -21.93 6.16 10.85
N PHE A 7 -21.23 5.37 10.03
CA PHE A 7 -19.81 5.09 10.26
C PHE A 7 -18.94 6.33 10.00
N ILE A 8 -19.23 7.09 8.94
CA ILE A 8 -18.61 8.40 8.68
C ILE A 8 -18.79 9.32 9.88
N ARG A 9 -20.02 9.42 10.43
CA ARG A 9 -20.30 10.27 11.58
C ARG A 9 -19.44 9.91 12.79
N ILE A 10 -19.27 8.62 13.09
CA ILE A 10 -18.44 8.15 14.20
C ILE A 10 -16.96 8.48 13.94
N LEU A 11 -16.46 8.22 12.73
CA LEU A 11 -15.08 8.55 12.35
C LEU A 11 -14.81 10.06 12.41
N SER A 12 -15.73 10.89 11.91
CA SER A 12 -15.62 12.34 11.99
C SER A 12 -15.58 12.80 13.44
N ALA A 13 -16.42 12.25 14.33
CA ALA A 13 -16.37 12.57 15.76
C ALA A 13 -15.01 12.19 16.38
N MET A 14 -14.46 11.03 16.02
CA MET A 14 -13.15 10.57 16.49
C MET A 14 -12.01 11.49 16.03
N TYR A 15 -11.98 11.88 14.76
CA TYR A 15 -10.87 12.66 14.20
C TYR A 15 -10.97 14.17 14.43
N MET A 16 -12.18 14.73 14.60
CA MET A 16 -12.36 16.19 14.72
C MET A 16 -12.44 16.68 16.16
N THR A 17 -12.70 15.81 17.14
CA THR A 17 -12.81 16.23 18.54
C THR A 17 -11.44 16.54 19.16
N GLN A 18 -11.39 17.60 19.97
CA GLN A 18 -10.24 17.92 20.82
C GLN A 18 -10.35 17.28 22.21
N ASP A 19 -11.54 16.83 22.60
CA ASP A 19 -11.79 16.15 23.87
C ASP A 19 -11.38 14.67 23.78
N ASN A 20 -10.48 14.26 24.67
CA ASN A 20 -9.95 12.91 24.70
C ASN A 20 -11.01 11.88 25.09
N GLU A 21 -11.98 12.24 25.93
CA GLU A 21 -13.02 11.30 26.36
C GLU A 21 -14.00 11.01 25.21
N THR A 22 -14.43 12.06 24.51
CA THR A 22 -15.22 11.92 23.27
C THR A 22 -14.47 11.10 22.22
N ARG A 23 -13.16 11.36 22.04
CA ARG A 23 -12.33 10.57 21.11
C ARG A 23 -12.32 9.10 21.49
N ARG A 24 -12.11 8.80 22.79
CA ARG A 24 -12.08 7.44 23.33
C ARG A 24 -13.41 6.72 23.10
N VAL A 25 -14.53 7.37 23.37
CA VAL A 25 -15.87 6.79 23.14
C VAL A 25 -16.07 6.49 21.66
N ALA A 26 -15.77 7.44 20.76
CA ALA A 26 -15.87 7.23 19.33
C ALA A 26 -14.96 6.10 18.84
N THR A 27 -13.72 6.01 19.31
CA THR A 27 -12.81 4.90 18.99
C THR A 27 -13.38 3.54 19.43
N MET A 28 -13.96 3.46 20.63
CA MET A 28 -14.61 2.22 21.10
C MET A 28 -15.83 1.85 20.25
N GLU A 29 -16.60 2.83 19.78
CA GLU A 29 -17.71 2.60 18.86
C GLU A 29 -17.24 2.09 17.49
N VAL A 30 -16.14 2.64 16.96
CA VAL A 30 -15.53 2.14 15.72
C VAL A 30 -15.10 0.69 15.87
N LEU A 31 -14.34 0.37 16.93
CA LEU A 31 -13.87 -1.00 17.17
C LEU A 31 -15.03 -1.99 17.32
N LYS A 32 -16.06 -1.62 18.09
CA LYS A 32 -17.26 -2.45 18.24
C LYS A 32 -18.00 -2.64 16.93
N ALA A 33 -18.05 -1.61 16.09
CA ALA A 33 -18.68 -1.70 14.77
C ALA A 33 -17.88 -2.65 13.87
N GLU A 34 -16.55 -2.55 13.85
CA GLU A 34 -15.68 -3.44 13.08
C GLU A 34 -15.83 -4.90 13.50
N ASP A 35 -15.84 -5.20 14.80
CA ASP A 35 -16.01 -6.56 15.33
C ASP A 35 -17.37 -7.18 14.94
N GLN A 36 -18.38 -6.36 14.63
CA GLN A 36 -19.73 -6.79 14.28
C GLN A 36 -19.97 -6.86 12.77
N MET A 37 -19.10 -6.25 11.96
CA MET A 37 -19.25 -6.25 10.51
C MET A 37 -18.89 -7.62 9.94
N ASN A 38 -19.74 -8.09 9.02
CA ASN A 38 -19.36 -9.22 8.18
C ASN A 38 -18.47 -8.77 7.01
N SER A 39 -17.92 -9.75 6.29
CA SER A 39 -17.04 -9.57 5.12
C SER A 39 -17.59 -8.57 4.08
N ASP A 40 -18.88 -8.68 3.75
CA ASP A 40 -19.49 -7.85 2.71
C ASP A 40 -19.75 -6.42 3.21
N GLU A 41 -20.09 -6.26 4.50
CA GLU A 41 -20.21 -4.94 5.13
C GLU A 41 -18.86 -4.22 5.20
N MET A 42 -17.79 -4.92 5.60
CA MET A 42 -16.43 -4.35 5.61
C MET A 42 -16.00 -3.91 4.21
N LEU A 43 -16.29 -4.71 3.18
CA LEU A 43 -15.99 -4.36 1.80
C LEU A 43 -16.80 -3.13 1.35
N GLN A 44 -18.11 -3.12 1.57
CA GLN A 44 -18.98 -2.02 1.17
C GLN A 44 -18.62 -0.70 1.87
N ILE A 45 -18.43 -0.73 3.18
CA ILE A 45 -18.08 0.45 3.97
C ILE A 45 -16.67 0.92 3.60
N GLY A 46 -15.68 0.02 3.56
CA GLY A 46 -14.31 0.35 3.21
C GLY A 46 -14.19 1.00 1.82
N MET A 47 -14.80 0.38 0.80
CA MET A 47 -14.84 0.95 -0.56
C MET A 47 -15.64 2.25 -0.64
N GLY A 48 -16.71 2.37 0.14
CA GLY A 48 -17.49 3.59 0.21
C GLY A 48 -16.69 4.75 0.83
N LEU A 49 -15.96 4.50 1.92
CA LEU A 49 -15.10 5.50 2.56
C LEU A 49 -14.00 5.99 1.62
N LEU A 50 -13.39 5.10 0.83
CA LEU A 50 -12.38 5.50 -0.15
C LEU A 50 -12.91 6.52 -1.18
N ARG A 51 -14.22 6.50 -1.46
CA ARG A 51 -14.88 7.38 -2.43
C ARG A 51 -15.35 8.71 -1.82
N VAL A 52 -15.32 8.83 -0.50
CA VAL A 52 -15.76 10.02 0.23
C VAL A 52 -14.64 11.04 0.28
N SER A 53 -14.82 12.19 -0.36
CA SER A 53 -13.82 13.27 -0.39
C SER A 53 -14.18 14.49 0.47
N ASP A 54 -15.43 14.59 0.90
CA ASP A 54 -16.02 15.74 1.59
C ASP A 54 -15.98 15.64 3.13
N HIS A 55 -15.70 14.46 3.68
CA HIS A 55 -15.64 14.22 5.13
C HIS A 55 -14.21 14.21 5.71
N GLY A 56 -13.24 14.73 4.96
CA GLY A 56 -11.85 14.89 5.39
C GLY A 56 -10.96 13.68 5.07
N ALA A 57 -9.67 13.95 4.86
CA ALA A 57 -8.71 12.95 4.38
C ALA A 57 -8.54 11.75 5.34
N ALA A 58 -8.70 11.94 6.65
CA ALA A 58 -8.59 10.86 7.64
C ALA A 58 -9.76 9.87 7.54
N VAL A 59 -10.98 10.35 7.32
CA VAL A 59 -12.17 9.50 7.12
C VAL A 59 -12.03 8.71 5.81
N GLN A 60 -11.59 9.37 4.74
CA GLN A 60 -11.35 8.71 3.46
C GLN A 60 -10.29 7.61 3.57
N ALA A 61 -9.16 7.94 4.19
CA ALA A 61 -8.03 7.02 4.36
C ALA A 61 -8.36 5.83 5.26
N TYR A 62 -9.29 6.00 6.20
CA TYR A 62 -9.81 4.91 7.03
C TYR A 62 -10.42 3.77 6.20
N GLY A 63 -10.95 4.06 5.01
CA GLY A 63 -11.42 3.02 4.10
C GLY A 63 -10.34 2.00 3.75
N ALA A 64 -9.11 2.46 3.51
CA ALA A 64 -7.98 1.57 3.27
C ALA A 64 -7.54 0.80 4.52
N VAL A 65 -7.57 1.47 5.69
CA VAL A 65 -7.26 0.84 6.98
C VAL A 65 -8.21 -0.31 7.29
N LEU A 66 -9.52 -0.08 7.13
CA LEU A 66 -10.57 -1.06 7.38
C LEU A 66 -10.41 -2.28 6.46
N LEU A 67 -10.26 -2.06 5.15
CA LEU A 67 -10.06 -3.14 4.18
C LEU A 67 -8.79 -3.93 4.47
N ARG A 68 -7.70 -3.25 4.81
CA ARG A 68 -6.42 -3.91 5.14
C ARG A 68 -6.57 -4.80 6.37
N HIS A 69 -7.22 -4.29 7.41
CA HIS A 69 -7.48 -5.06 8.63
C HIS A 69 -8.35 -6.29 8.33
N ALA A 70 -9.41 -6.12 7.53
CA ALA A 70 -10.29 -7.20 7.11
C ALA A 70 -9.54 -8.30 6.33
N VAL A 71 -8.60 -7.92 5.45
CA VAL A 71 -7.76 -8.87 4.70
C VAL A 71 -6.75 -9.56 5.62
N ALA A 72 -6.02 -8.80 6.45
CA ALA A 72 -4.99 -9.34 7.33
C ALA A 72 -5.54 -10.31 8.40
N SER A 73 -6.78 -10.09 8.86
CA SER A 73 -7.50 -10.96 9.79
C SER A 73 -8.14 -12.18 9.13
N GLY A 74 -8.23 -12.21 7.80
CA GLY A 74 -8.93 -13.26 7.05
C GLY A 74 -10.45 -13.12 7.03
N CYS A 75 -11.02 -12.04 7.57
CA CYS A 75 -12.46 -11.74 7.49
C CYS A 75 -12.90 -11.46 6.04
N LEU A 76 -12.02 -10.81 5.26
CA LEU A 76 -12.23 -10.49 3.85
C LEU A 76 -11.15 -11.17 3.01
N ALA A 77 -11.55 -11.99 2.05
CA ALA A 77 -10.60 -12.55 1.10
C ALA A 77 -10.00 -11.42 0.24
N ALA A 78 -8.68 -11.40 0.10
CA ALA A 78 -7.97 -10.38 -0.69
C ALA A 78 -8.52 -10.26 -2.12
N GLU A 79 -8.96 -11.38 -2.70
CA GLU A 79 -9.55 -11.44 -4.02
C GLU A 79 -10.82 -10.61 -4.24
N LYS A 80 -11.56 -10.31 -3.15
CA LYS A 80 -12.78 -9.50 -3.19
C LYS A 80 -12.45 -7.99 -3.24
N VAL A 81 -11.27 -7.60 -2.79
CA VAL A 81 -10.83 -6.20 -2.86
C VAL A 81 -10.41 -5.90 -4.31
N PRO A 82 -10.91 -4.83 -4.95
CA PRO A 82 -10.53 -4.45 -6.31
C PRO A 82 -9.13 -3.81 -6.32
N CYS A 83 -8.11 -4.60 -5.96
CA CYS A 83 -6.76 -4.09 -5.72
C CYS A 83 -6.10 -3.56 -6.99
N GLY A 84 -6.41 -4.10 -8.17
CA GLY A 84 -5.98 -3.56 -9.45
C GLY A 84 -6.45 -2.12 -9.68
N ASP A 85 -7.75 -1.85 -9.45
CA ASP A 85 -8.33 -0.51 -9.59
C ASP A 85 -7.72 0.46 -8.55
N ILE A 86 -7.55 0.00 -7.31
CA ILE A 86 -6.94 0.79 -6.24
C ILE A 86 -5.48 1.13 -6.57
N MET A 87 -4.71 0.17 -7.09
CA MET A 87 -3.33 0.39 -7.52
C MET A 87 -3.25 1.37 -8.68
N MET A 88 -4.13 1.24 -9.68
CA MET A 88 -4.20 2.19 -10.79
C MET A 88 -4.58 3.60 -10.32
N TRP A 89 -5.51 3.72 -9.37
CA TRP A 89 -5.86 5.00 -8.77
C TRP A 89 -4.66 5.60 -8.01
N TYR A 90 -3.99 4.82 -7.17
CA TYR A 90 -2.79 5.23 -6.45
C TYR A 90 -1.68 5.71 -7.40
N LEU A 91 -1.43 5.00 -8.50
CA LEU A 91 -0.35 5.35 -9.41
C LEU A 91 -0.66 6.60 -10.25
N ASN A 92 -1.92 6.82 -10.62
CA ASN A 92 -2.27 7.79 -11.65
C ASN A 92 -2.99 9.06 -11.15
N GLU A 93 -3.61 9.07 -9.96
CA GLU A 93 -4.39 10.24 -9.50
C GLU A 93 -3.52 11.28 -8.77
N PRO A 94 -3.11 12.40 -9.41
CA PRO A 94 -2.18 13.35 -8.81
C PRO A 94 -2.74 14.06 -7.57
N SER A 95 -4.06 14.17 -7.43
CA SER A 95 -4.72 14.88 -6.32
C SER A 95 -4.75 14.12 -5.00
N LEU A 96 -4.32 12.85 -4.96
CA LEU A 96 -4.33 12.05 -3.74
C LEU A 96 -3.48 12.69 -2.64
N GLY A 97 -4.13 12.91 -1.48
CA GLY A 97 -3.47 13.38 -0.27
C GLY A 97 -2.42 12.37 0.23
N ARG A 98 -1.40 12.88 0.93
CA ARG A 98 -0.28 12.05 1.43
C ARG A 98 -0.72 10.96 2.40
N LEU A 99 -1.71 11.25 3.27
CA LEU A 99 -2.26 10.30 4.23
C LEU A 99 -2.88 9.11 3.51
N LEU A 100 -3.87 9.37 2.66
CA LEU A 100 -4.52 8.36 1.83
C LEU A 100 -3.51 7.58 0.98
N CYS A 101 -2.54 8.24 0.35
CA CYS A 101 -1.47 7.55 -0.38
C CYS A 101 -0.72 6.51 0.48
N GLY A 102 -0.49 6.81 1.76
CA GLY A 102 0.14 5.88 2.68
C GLY A 102 -0.73 4.65 2.94
N ASP A 103 -1.98 4.87 3.34
CA ASP A 103 -2.90 3.79 3.67
C ASP A 103 -3.27 2.93 2.46
N LEU A 104 -3.33 3.51 1.25
CA LEU A 104 -3.50 2.76 0.00
C LEU A 104 -2.31 1.85 -0.28
N VAL A 105 -1.07 2.32 -0.07
CA VAL A 105 0.13 1.48 -0.26
C VAL A 105 0.10 0.29 0.71
N ASP A 106 -0.28 0.53 1.96
CA ASP A 106 -0.38 -0.53 2.97
C ASP A 106 -1.47 -1.55 2.61
N LEU A 107 -2.64 -1.10 2.14
CA LEU A 107 -3.70 -1.99 1.65
C LEU A 107 -3.25 -2.81 0.44
N ILE A 108 -2.68 -2.16 -0.59
CA ILE A 108 -2.19 -2.83 -1.80
C ILE A 108 -1.17 -3.89 -1.41
N THR A 109 -0.22 -3.51 -0.56
CA THR A 109 0.85 -4.40 -0.09
C THR A 109 0.28 -5.63 0.63
N GLU A 110 -0.70 -5.44 1.52
CA GLU A 110 -1.36 -6.55 2.22
C GLU A 110 -2.13 -7.47 1.26
N CYS A 111 -2.86 -6.92 0.28
CA CYS A 111 -3.54 -7.72 -0.74
C CYS A 111 -2.55 -8.57 -1.57
N MET A 112 -1.40 -7.98 -1.96
CA MET A 112 -0.40 -8.68 -2.77
C MET A 112 0.26 -9.85 -2.04
N ILE A 113 0.28 -9.84 -0.69
CA ILE A 113 0.72 -10.99 0.09
C ILE A 113 -0.11 -12.23 -0.24
N TYR A 114 -1.39 -12.10 -0.60
CA TYR A 114 -2.27 -13.23 -0.87
C TYR A 114 -2.49 -13.49 -2.37
N GLU A 115 -2.39 -12.46 -3.22
CA GLU A 115 -2.73 -12.57 -4.65
C GLU A 115 -1.53 -12.64 -5.61
N TRP A 116 -0.35 -12.11 -5.24
CA TRP A 116 0.83 -12.08 -6.12
C TRP A 116 1.77 -13.28 -5.87
N PRO A 117 2.26 -14.02 -6.87
CA PRO A 117 2.25 -13.71 -8.30
C PRO A 117 1.11 -14.31 -9.13
N GLU A 118 0.22 -15.09 -8.54
CA GLU A 118 -0.73 -15.93 -9.28
C GLU A 118 -1.77 -15.11 -10.05
N ARG A 119 -2.32 -14.07 -9.42
CA ARG A 119 -3.35 -13.22 -10.04
C ARG A 119 -2.77 -11.98 -10.70
N TYR A 120 -1.68 -11.45 -10.14
CA TYR A 120 -1.01 -10.24 -10.63
C TYR A 120 0.33 -10.61 -11.28
N THR A 121 0.30 -11.45 -12.31
CA THR A 121 1.49 -12.03 -12.93
C THR A 121 2.50 -11.01 -13.45
N HIS A 122 2.03 -9.80 -13.82
CA HIS A 122 2.83 -8.74 -14.42
C HIS A 122 3.18 -7.59 -13.45
N LEU A 123 2.95 -7.75 -12.15
CA LEU A 123 3.14 -6.68 -11.16
C LEU A 123 4.55 -6.07 -11.21
N MET A 124 5.59 -6.90 -11.35
CA MET A 124 6.97 -6.42 -11.32
C MET A 124 7.34 -5.73 -12.62
N GLU A 125 6.80 -6.17 -13.76
CA GLU A 125 6.95 -5.51 -15.05
C GLU A 125 6.23 -4.15 -15.09
N GLU A 126 5.14 -3.98 -14.34
CA GLU A 126 4.44 -2.70 -14.20
C GLU A 126 5.17 -1.71 -13.28
N LEU A 127 5.69 -2.21 -12.15
CA LEU A 127 6.32 -1.38 -11.11
C LEU A 127 7.79 -1.09 -11.38
N CYS A 128 8.52 -2.06 -11.92
CA CYS A 128 9.98 -2.01 -12.10
C CYS A 128 10.41 -2.66 -13.44
N PRO A 129 9.90 -2.17 -14.60
CA PRO A 129 10.44 -2.60 -15.88
C PRO A 129 11.91 -2.18 -16.04
N THR A 130 12.63 -2.81 -16.96
CA THR A 130 13.95 -2.34 -17.35
C THR A 130 13.85 -0.90 -17.89
N GLN A 131 14.73 0.00 -17.42
CA GLN A 131 14.68 1.44 -17.69
C GLN A 131 13.41 2.13 -17.16
N ALA A 132 12.94 1.75 -15.98
CA ALA A 132 11.74 2.30 -15.35
C ALA A 132 11.84 3.81 -15.06
N GLN A 133 13.06 4.35 -14.93
CA GLN A 133 13.29 5.74 -14.52
C GLN A 133 12.56 6.04 -13.18
N LEU A 134 12.72 5.16 -12.19
CA LEU A 134 12.00 5.24 -10.91
C LEU A 134 12.19 6.57 -10.18
N SER A 135 13.28 7.29 -10.42
CA SER A 135 13.55 8.65 -9.94
C SER A 135 12.46 9.65 -10.34
N LYS A 136 11.81 9.45 -11.49
CA LYS A 136 10.70 10.26 -12.01
C LYS A 136 9.32 9.74 -11.60
N GLN A 137 9.26 8.56 -10.98
CA GLN A 137 8.03 7.86 -10.62
C GLN A 137 7.98 7.54 -9.13
N PRO A 138 7.90 8.57 -8.25
CA PRO A 138 8.06 8.39 -6.80
C PRO A 138 7.00 7.46 -6.17
N ARG A 139 5.79 7.40 -6.74
CA ARG A 139 4.74 6.48 -6.27
C ARG A 139 5.06 5.02 -6.60
N LYS A 140 5.58 4.73 -7.80
CA LYS A 140 6.04 3.39 -8.16
C LYS A 140 7.20 2.96 -7.28
N LEU A 141 8.19 3.83 -7.09
CA LEU A 141 9.32 3.55 -6.20
C LEU A 141 8.86 3.27 -4.77
N ARG A 142 7.93 4.07 -4.23
CA ARG A 142 7.39 3.86 -2.88
C ARG A 142 6.67 2.52 -2.75
N LEU A 143 5.79 2.18 -3.71
CA LEU A 143 5.08 0.90 -3.70
C LEU A 143 6.03 -0.29 -3.86
N LEU A 144 7.00 -0.20 -4.76
CA LEU A 144 8.05 -1.21 -4.94
C LEU A 144 8.81 -1.45 -3.62
N CYS A 145 9.25 -0.38 -2.95
CA CYS A 145 9.92 -0.49 -1.66
C CYS A 145 9.03 -1.14 -0.60
N ALA A 146 7.75 -0.76 -0.51
CA ALA A 146 6.81 -1.34 0.45
C ALA A 146 6.62 -2.85 0.22
N LEU A 147 6.44 -3.26 -1.04
CA LEU A 147 6.32 -4.67 -1.42
C LEU A 147 7.59 -5.46 -1.12
N VAL A 148 8.76 -4.94 -1.50
CA VAL A 148 10.05 -5.61 -1.23
C VAL A 148 10.27 -5.81 0.26
N VAL A 149 10.10 -4.74 1.05
CA VAL A 149 10.25 -4.81 2.51
C VAL A 149 9.28 -5.82 3.10
N ARG A 150 8.00 -5.75 2.71
CA ARG A 150 6.99 -6.65 3.22
C ARG A 150 7.24 -8.09 2.82
N PHE A 151 7.63 -8.39 1.59
CA PHE A 151 7.86 -9.76 1.13
C PHE A 151 9.16 -10.37 1.68
N MET A 152 10.10 -9.55 2.15
CA MET A 152 11.33 -10.03 2.76
C MET A 152 11.23 -10.21 4.28
N ASP A 153 10.19 -9.66 4.91
CA ASP A 153 9.96 -9.79 6.35
C ASP A 153 9.98 -11.28 6.80
N PRO A 154 10.68 -11.61 7.90
CA PRO A 154 10.79 -12.99 8.38
C PRO A 154 9.45 -13.61 8.76
N HIS A 155 8.43 -12.83 9.14
CA HIS A 155 7.13 -13.35 9.58
C HIS A 155 5.96 -12.42 9.21
N PHE A 156 4.98 -12.94 8.45
CA PHE A 156 3.80 -12.15 8.06
C PHE A 156 2.57 -12.39 8.93
N GLY A 157 2.73 -12.82 10.19
CA GLY A 157 1.59 -13.15 11.06
C GLY A 157 0.87 -14.41 10.58
N ASN A 158 -0.40 -14.27 10.21
CA ASN A 158 -1.31 -15.37 9.86
C ASN A 158 -1.07 -16.02 8.48
N VAL A 159 -0.01 -15.63 7.77
CA VAL A 159 0.25 -16.12 6.40
C VAL A 159 0.98 -17.47 6.45
N PRO A 160 0.52 -18.49 5.70
CA PRO A 160 1.20 -19.78 5.64
C PRO A 160 2.65 -19.68 5.15
N VAL A 161 3.56 -20.42 5.76
CA VAL A 161 4.99 -20.44 5.38
C VAL A 161 5.20 -20.79 3.90
N SER A 162 4.37 -21.66 3.33
CA SER A 162 4.41 -21.99 1.89
C SER A 162 4.19 -20.76 1.02
N ARG A 163 3.20 -19.92 1.38
CA ARG A 163 2.90 -18.66 0.72
C ARG A 163 4.06 -17.68 0.84
N MET A 164 4.64 -17.55 2.04
CA MET A 164 5.81 -16.70 2.27
C MET A 164 7.02 -17.12 1.43
N LYS A 165 7.32 -18.42 1.38
CA LYS A 165 8.40 -18.98 0.56
C LYS A 165 8.19 -18.68 -0.93
N LYS A 166 6.95 -18.81 -1.41
CA LYS A 166 6.60 -18.49 -2.80
C LYS A 166 6.84 -17.02 -3.13
N LEU A 167 6.39 -16.11 -2.26
CA LEU A 167 6.64 -14.66 -2.40
C LEU A 167 8.14 -14.35 -2.47
N LYS A 168 8.93 -14.86 -1.53
CA LYS A 168 10.39 -14.63 -1.47
C LYS A 168 11.11 -15.20 -2.69
N SER A 169 10.77 -16.43 -3.09
CA SER A 169 11.32 -17.08 -4.28
C SER A 169 11.00 -16.30 -5.54
N THR A 170 9.76 -15.82 -5.67
CA THR A 170 9.34 -15.04 -6.84
C THR A 170 10.00 -13.67 -6.84
N LEU A 171 10.09 -12.98 -5.69
CA LEU A 171 10.77 -11.69 -5.62
C LEU A 171 12.27 -11.82 -5.98
N SER A 172 12.89 -12.94 -5.58
CA SER A 172 14.29 -13.22 -5.87
C SER A 172 14.57 -13.31 -7.39
N SER A 173 13.62 -13.75 -8.22
CA SER A 173 13.79 -13.74 -9.68
C SER A 173 13.82 -12.33 -10.29
N TYR A 174 13.31 -11.32 -9.58
CA TYR A 174 13.34 -9.90 -10.00
C TYR A 174 14.45 -9.09 -9.30
N SER A 175 15.15 -9.67 -8.33
CA SER A 175 16.11 -8.97 -7.47
C SER A 175 17.15 -8.14 -8.22
N ARG A 176 17.70 -8.69 -9.30
CA ARG A 176 18.71 -8.01 -10.13
C ARG A 176 18.16 -6.77 -10.81
N VAL A 177 16.96 -6.85 -11.39
CA VAL A 177 16.31 -5.70 -12.06
C VAL A 177 15.96 -4.63 -11.03
N ILE A 178 15.34 -5.03 -9.92
CA ILE A 178 15.00 -4.13 -8.82
C ILE A 178 16.24 -3.38 -8.32
N LEU A 179 17.33 -4.11 -8.07
CA LEU A 179 18.58 -3.50 -7.57
C LEU A 179 19.16 -2.50 -8.57
N ALA A 180 19.23 -2.86 -9.85
CA ALA A 180 19.76 -1.98 -10.90
C ALA A 180 18.93 -0.69 -11.03
N GLU A 181 17.61 -0.79 -11.09
CA GLU A 181 16.72 0.37 -11.23
C GLU A 181 16.71 1.26 -9.98
N VAL A 182 16.76 0.67 -8.78
CA VAL A 182 16.83 1.45 -7.53
C VAL A 182 18.18 2.16 -7.39
N ILE A 183 19.30 1.51 -7.73
CA ILE A 183 20.63 2.16 -7.75
C ILE A 183 20.63 3.33 -8.74
N GLN A 184 20.11 3.12 -9.95
CA GLN A 184 20.01 4.19 -10.94
C GLN A 184 19.14 5.35 -10.42
N ALA A 185 18.00 5.06 -9.80
CA ALA A 185 17.15 6.09 -9.24
C ALA A 185 17.83 6.87 -8.10
N LEU A 186 18.57 6.21 -7.22
CA LEU A 186 19.36 6.87 -6.18
C LEU A 186 20.43 7.79 -6.79
N PHE A 187 21.13 7.31 -7.83
CA PHE A 187 22.12 8.12 -8.54
C PHE A 187 21.50 9.35 -9.20
N ASP A 188 20.37 9.20 -9.90
CA ASP A 188 19.65 10.31 -10.53
C ASP A 188 19.21 11.36 -9.51
N LEU A 189 18.64 10.91 -8.38
CA LEU A 189 18.19 11.80 -7.30
C LEU A 189 19.35 12.55 -6.66
N TYR A 190 20.49 11.87 -6.43
CA TYR A 190 21.69 12.50 -5.88
C TYR A 190 22.29 13.55 -6.82
N THR A 191 22.40 13.19 -8.11
CA THR A 191 22.86 14.06 -9.20
C THR A 191 21.98 15.32 -9.28
N ALA A 192 20.66 15.16 -9.31
CA ALA A 192 19.70 16.26 -9.37
C ALA A 192 19.75 17.18 -8.14
N ALA A 193 20.16 16.68 -6.98
CA ALA A 193 20.36 17.46 -5.76
C ALA A 193 21.66 18.28 -5.74
N GLY A 194 22.44 18.28 -6.83
CA GLY A 194 23.73 19.00 -6.94
C GLY A 194 24.95 18.17 -6.56
N GLY A 195 24.81 16.84 -6.43
CA GLY A 195 25.90 15.92 -6.10
C GLY A 195 26.88 15.62 -7.24
N GLU A 196 26.68 16.18 -8.44
CA GLU A 196 27.49 15.94 -9.65
C GLU A 196 29.00 16.19 -9.45
N GLY A 197 29.39 17.02 -8.48
CA GLY A 197 30.80 17.30 -8.19
C GLY A 197 31.53 16.26 -7.33
N ALA A 198 30.86 15.25 -6.78
CA ALA A 198 31.43 14.41 -5.72
C ALA A 198 31.88 13.00 -6.15
N ILE A 199 31.38 12.43 -7.26
CA ILE A 199 31.71 11.03 -7.61
C ILE A 199 31.78 10.81 -9.13
N SER A 200 32.99 10.83 -9.68
CA SER A 200 33.30 10.11 -10.92
C SER A 200 33.37 8.61 -10.60
N LEU A 201 32.24 7.90 -10.61
CA LEU A 201 32.23 6.45 -10.46
C LEU A 201 32.81 5.82 -11.75
N PRO A 202 33.81 4.93 -11.68
CA PRO A 202 34.42 4.35 -12.86
C PRO A 202 33.40 3.48 -13.61
N LYS A 203 33.36 3.62 -14.94
CA LYS A 203 32.51 2.87 -15.90
C LYS A 203 32.68 1.33 -15.89
N MET A 204 33.29 0.73 -14.87
CA MET A 204 33.66 -0.70 -14.82
C MET A 204 32.64 -1.63 -14.14
N LEU A 205 31.61 -1.12 -13.45
CA LEU A 205 30.63 -1.98 -12.75
C LEU A 205 29.40 -2.36 -13.59
N LEU A 206 29.22 -1.78 -14.78
CA LEU A 206 28.07 -2.06 -15.65
C LEU A 206 28.39 -3.03 -16.81
N SER A 207 29.65 -3.45 -16.98
CA SER A 207 30.06 -4.37 -18.06
C SER A 207 30.21 -5.83 -17.63
N SER A 208 29.84 -6.18 -16.40
CA SER A 208 30.06 -7.54 -15.86
C SER A 208 28.92 -8.07 -14.98
N LEU A 209 27.72 -7.49 -15.10
CA LEU A 209 26.48 -8.14 -14.71
C LEU A 209 25.69 -8.44 -15.96
#